data_AF-A0A179V1V6-F1
#
_entry.id   AF-A0A179V1V6-F1
#
_cell.length_a   1.000
_cell.length_b   1.000
_cell.length_c   1.000
_cell.angle_alpha   90.00
_cell.angle_beta   90.00
_cell.angle_gamma   90.00
#
_symmetry.space_group_name_H-M   'P 1'
#
loop_
_entity.id
_entity.type
_entity.pdbx_description
1 polymer ?
#
loop_
_entity_poly.entity_id
_entity_poly.type
_entity_poly.pdbx_seq_one_letter_code
_entity_poly.pdbx_strand_id
1 'polypeptide(L)'
;MGYDKAGCKGKDGECGKPICCPMNSGLKDCQWRGSGGDCNGRCHAGEVHIASSSWGGTPGQSGTGRCSRGGKALCCKMGMFDDFNENCYWSSGVGSSCKEDEESLAYMWDRTGWGTVFKHGNHFCCPKSQPMPYKNCHWVGEGDCADNTCNENEVTLEADSRGDSYIGCSWYREKSLCCTPNLDVLKTLKCDVDTCTDNEACDDESGLPDSSDVLYKRSYQDGQGRTLWSYGESGLPELILVPPRPGSPRAMFLDIPKLLGTNVYGALKMVSRPYKPGLSVASGDGASTLPLRGGFRMLKDVCGSTAVQYVKLSDLPMKGFHAEHLQEIQMVKRFLQTAVTGYLPSGAKMKSVTIDPQKLLDGWNKLYDVTLPRIGAIVSDKPDWTPPLTPNDRVFEIIGSYAYRTGMSILPRDMNYIKKNLVGGAQPMAISTFNTALRDVAKGDMEAAKLVAGKLQKTIGIFNYLNDGVLRGGLDKARRDLAKEIAIIGQFMPGLEPLSSIWKEFETDLYAEMVAVGTAFVLDSVGRINSKFYDKNTMSNPAAVALIAQANLLKKAIDKIRFDP
;
A
#
# COMPACT_ATOMS: atom_id res chain seq x y z
N MET A 1 26.49 -8.29 20.67
CA MET A 1 27.66 -7.56 21.22
C MET A 1 28.76 -8.57 21.43
N GLY A 2 29.96 -8.34 20.90
CA GLY A 2 31.14 -9.16 21.17
C GLY A 2 32.14 -8.37 22.00
N TYR A 3 33.09 -9.03 22.64
CA TYR A 3 34.18 -8.37 23.37
C TYR A 3 35.51 -8.95 22.91
N ASP A 4 36.49 -8.08 22.62
CA ASP A 4 37.87 -8.45 22.31
C ASP A 4 38.76 -8.30 23.54
N LYS A 5 39.52 -9.33 23.90
CA LYS A 5 40.40 -9.34 25.08
C LYS A 5 41.81 -8.85 24.81
N ALA A 6 42.10 -8.38 23.59
CA ALA A 6 43.40 -7.82 23.25
C ALA A 6 43.81 -6.68 24.21
N GLY A 7 44.93 -6.88 24.92
CA GLY A 7 45.51 -5.90 25.85
C GLY A 7 45.01 -6.01 27.30
N CYS A 8 44.18 -7.01 27.62
CA CYS A 8 43.72 -7.25 28.98
C CYS A 8 44.78 -7.96 29.83
N LYS A 9 45.09 -7.39 31.00
CA LYS A 9 45.97 -7.99 32.01
C LYS A 9 45.11 -8.45 33.21
N GLY A 10 44.54 -9.65 33.17
CA GLY A 10 43.67 -10.17 34.24
C GLY A 10 43.09 -11.56 33.94
N LYS A 11 42.41 -12.18 34.93
CA LYS A 11 41.72 -13.47 34.77
C LYS A 11 40.52 -13.34 33.81
N ASP A 12 40.08 -14.48 33.27
CA ASP A 12 38.97 -14.55 32.33
C ASP A 12 37.68 -13.93 32.88
N GLY A 13 37.27 -12.80 32.31
CA GLY A 13 35.94 -12.20 32.55
C GLY A 13 35.95 -10.72 32.95
N GLU A 14 37.08 -10.14 33.33
CA GLU A 14 37.13 -8.80 33.94
C GLU A 14 37.49 -7.65 32.96
N CYS A 15 37.95 -7.96 31.75
CA CYS A 15 38.38 -6.96 30.76
C CYS A 15 38.09 -7.42 29.33
N GLY A 16 37.60 -6.51 28.49
CA GLY A 16 37.44 -6.69 27.04
C GLY A 16 36.93 -5.41 26.36
N LYS A 17 37.47 -5.07 25.19
CA LYS A 17 37.02 -3.97 24.34
C LYS A 17 35.68 -4.37 23.69
N PRO A 18 34.59 -3.64 23.92
CA PRO A 18 33.31 -3.97 23.31
C PRO A 18 33.35 -3.74 21.80
N ILE A 19 32.92 -4.75 21.04
CA ILE A 19 32.62 -4.67 19.62
C ILE A 19 31.10 -4.56 19.51
N CYS A 20 30.68 -3.34 19.19
CA CYS A 20 29.29 -2.99 19.04
C CYS A 20 28.89 -3.12 17.57
N CYS A 21 28.13 -4.17 17.25
CA CYS A 21 27.31 -4.14 16.05
C CYS A 21 26.15 -3.14 16.28
N PRO A 22 25.72 -2.38 15.26
CA PRO A 22 24.51 -1.57 15.36
C PRO A 22 23.34 -2.40 15.91
N MET A 23 22.53 -1.85 16.82
CA MET A 23 21.47 -2.58 17.56
C MET A 23 20.49 -3.38 16.69
N ASN A 24 20.40 -3.07 15.39
CA ASN A 24 19.51 -3.74 14.46
C ASN A 24 20.23 -4.37 13.27
N SER A 25 21.57 -4.38 13.22
CA SER A 25 22.47 -4.84 12.12
C SER A 25 22.13 -6.17 11.41
N GLY A 26 21.10 -6.87 11.85
CA GLY A 26 20.59 -8.10 11.29
C GLY A 26 21.39 -9.33 11.71
N LEU A 27 22.48 -9.06 12.41
CA LEU A 27 23.44 -10.00 12.91
C LEU A 27 22.97 -10.53 14.25
N LYS A 28 22.75 -11.83 14.30
CA LYS A 28 22.36 -12.56 15.52
C LYS A 28 23.49 -13.49 15.93
N ASP A 29 23.46 -13.93 17.19
CA ASP A 29 24.31 -15.01 17.70
C ASP A 29 25.80 -14.83 17.35
N CYS A 30 26.34 -13.64 17.55
CA CYS A 30 27.75 -13.37 17.32
C CYS A 30 28.63 -14.26 18.19
N GLN A 31 29.70 -14.83 17.64
CA GLN A 31 30.65 -15.68 18.35
C GLN A 31 32.06 -15.56 17.76
N TRP A 32 33.06 -15.55 18.64
CA TRP A 32 34.46 -15.67 18.25
C TRP A 32 34.79 -17.10 17.83
N ARG A 33 35.43 -17.21 16.67
CA ARG A 33 35.86 -18.46 16.03
C ARG A 33 37.37 -18.48 15.86
N GLY A 34 37.93 -19.68 15.82
CA GLY A 34 39.37 -19.93 15.83
C GLY A 34 39.86 -20.26 17.24
N SER A 35 40.44 -21.44 17.40
CA SER A 35 40.87 -22.02 18.68
C SER A 35 42.32 -22.46 18.65
N GLY A 36 42.91 -22.77 19.82
CA GLY A 36 44.28 -23.27 19.93
C GLY A 36 45.36 -22.19 19.87
N GLY A 37 46.62 -22.64 19.81
CA GLY A 37 47.79 -21.76 19.67
C GLY A 37 48.07 -21.35 18.22
N ASP A 38 47.62 -22.11 17.24
CA ASP A 38 47.70 -21.80 15.81
C ASP A 38 46.28 -21.61 15.29
N CYS A 39 45.79 -20.37 15.33
CA CYS A 39 44.37 -20.07 15.17
C CYS A 39 43.97 -19.98 13.70
N ASN A 40 42.93 -20.72 13.33
CA ASN A 40 42.27 -20.63 12.02
C ASN A 40 40.81 -20.19 12.22
N GLY A 41 40.61 -18.90 12.49
CA GLY A 41 39.30 -18.33 12.74
C GLY A 41 38.55 -18.04 11.45
N ARG A 42 37.47 -18.77 11.17
CA ARG A 42 36.59 -18.54 10.01
C ARG A 42 35.13 -18.50 10.41
N CYS A 43 34.30 -17.84 9.62
CA CYS A 43 32.86 -17.88 9.77
C CYS A 43 32.26 -19.13 9.12
N HIS A 44 31.12 -19.59 9.63
CA HIS A 44 30.37 -20.68 9.00
C HIS A 44 29.46 -20.14 7.89
N ALA A 45 28.96 -21.04 7.04
CA ALA A 45 27.92 -20.70 6.07
C ALA A 45 26.77 -19.93 6.75
N GLY A 46 26.41 -18.79 6.17
CA GLY A 46 25.37 -17.89 6.70
C GLY A 46 25.84 -16.94 7.81
N GLU A 47 27.13 -16.86 8.10
CA GLU A 47 27.69 -15.89 9.03
C GLU A 47 28.53 -14.82 8.32
N VAL A 48 28.45 -13.60 8.86
CA VAL A 48 29.21 -12.43 8.41
C VAL A 48 30.42 -12.24 9.31
N HIS A 49 31.58 -12.00 8.72
CA HIS A 49 32.79 -11.63 9.45
C HIS A 49 32.73 -10.15 9.86
N ILE A 50 32.89 -9.86 11.16
CA ILE A 50 32.73 -8.52 11.73
C ILE A 50 34.04 -7.91 12.19
N ALA A 51 34.94 -8.71 12.76
CA ALA A 51 36.20 -8.23 13.28
C ALA A 51 37.18 -9.38 13.47
N SER A 52 38.47 -9.08 13.35
CA SER A 52 39.57 -10.02 13.60
C SER A 52 40.36 -9.66 14.87
N SER A 53 40.88 -10.66 15.57
CA SER A 53 41.77 -10.46 16.74
C SER A 53 42.69 -11.66 16.95
N SER A 54 43.93 -11.42 17.38
CA SER A 54 44.84 -12.50 17.82
C SER A 54 44.49 -13.05 19.21
N TRP A 55 43.58 -12.41 19.96
CA TRP A 55 43.15 -12.84 21.29
C TRP A 55 41.71 -13.36 21.26
N GLY A 56 40.88 -12.76 20.41
CA GLY A 56 39.43 -12.94 20.40
C GLY A 56 38.81 -12.57 21.74
N GLY A 57 37.67 -13.17 22.08
CA GLY A 57 37.06 -12.96 23.38
C GLY A 57 35.69 -13.61 23.51
N THR A 58 34.75 -12.90 24.13
CA THR A 58 33.45 -13.46 24.53
C THR A 58 32.28 -12.81 23.76
N PRO A 59 31.25 -13.59 23.38
CA PRO A 59 31.17 -15.06 23.44
C PRO A 59 32.08 -15.72 22.38
N GLY A 60 32.58 -16.92 22.62
CA GLY A 60 33.51 -17.61 21.71
C GLY A 60 33.54 -19.11 21.94
N GLN A 61 33.83 -19.87 20.88
CA GLN A 61 33.81 -21.35 20.90
C GLN A 61 35.06 -21.97 21.55
N SER A 62 36.04 -21.17 21.95
CA SER A 62 37.29 -21.65 22.54
C SER A 62 38.01 -20.56 23.34
N GLY A 63 39.08 -20.97 24.04
CA GLY A 63 39.81 -20.15 24.99
C GLY A 63 40.27 -18.79 24.47
N THR A 64 40.46 -17.88 25.41
CA THR A 64 40.78 -16.46 25.26
C THR A 64 42.29 -16.18 25.16
N GLY A 65 43.07 -17.25 24.97
CA GLY A 65 44.51 -17.20 24.81
C GLY A 65 44.91 -16.57 23.48
N ARG A 66 46.04 -15.86 23.51
CA ARG A 66 46.64 -15.28 22.30
C ARG A 66 47.10 -16.37 21.34
N CYS A 67 46.71 -16.23 20.08
CA CYS A 67 47.21 -17.00 18.95
C CYS A 67 48.71 -16.72 18.76
N SER A 68 49.51 -17.79 18.76
CA SER A 68 50.93 -17.74 18.42
C SER A 68 51.15 -17.52 16.92
N ARG A 69 50.23 -18.03 16.10
CA ARG A 69 50.13 -17.87 14.65
C ARG A 69 48.65 -17.84 14.23
N GLY A 70 48.34 -17.18 13.11
CA GLY A 70 46.97 -16.95 12.62
C GLY A 70 46.12 -16.00 13.48
N GLY A 71 44.81 -16.01 13.26
CA GLY A 71 43.86 -15.07 13.87
C GLY A 71 42.52 -15.70 14.24
N LYS A 72 41.77 -15.02 15.12
CA LYS A 72 40.38 -15.34 15.44
C LYS A 72 39.46 -14.36 14.74
N ALA A 73 38.27 -14.82 14.37
CA ALA A 73 37.27 -14.03 13.67
C ALA A 73 35.98 -13.95 14.51
N LEU A 74 35.44 -12.76 14.68
CA LEU A 74 34.11 -12.56 15.24
C LEU A 74 33.08 -12.71 14.11
N CYS A 75 32.26 -13.75 14.22
CA CYS A 75 31.29 -14.13 13.20
C CYS A 75 29.88 -14.02 13.77
N CYS A 76 28.97 -13.42 13.02
CA CYS A 76 27.57 -13.31 13.42
C CYS A 76 26.65 -13.86 12.34
N LYS A 77 25.59 -14.58 12.72
CA LYS A 77 24.61 -15.10 11.78
C LYS A 77 23.89 -13.98 11.06
N MET A 78 23.84 -14.05 9.74
CA MET A 78 23.04 -13.16 8.90
C MET A 78 21.58 -13.59 8.98
N GLY A 79 20.72 -12.75 9.58
CA GLY A 79 19.32 -13.08 9.77
C GLY A 79 18.51 -13.30 8.48
N MET A 80 19.03 -12.86 7.34
CA MET A 80 18.38 -12.93 6.02
C MET A 80 19.06 -13.90 5.05
N PHE A 81 19.96 -14.77 5.53
CA PHE A 81 20.72 -15.68 4.66
C PHE A 81 19.83 -16.53 3.74
N ASP A 82 18.71 -17.02 4.26
CA ASP A 82 17.78 -17.82 3.47
C ASP A 82 17.05 -16.98 2.41
N ASP A 83 16.67 -15.73 2.72
CA ASP A 83 16.01 -14.82 1.76
C ASP A 83 16.90 -14.51 0.56
N PHE A 84 18.22 -14.39 0.78
CA PHE A 84 19.20 -14.17 -0.29
C PHE A 84 19.42 -15.42 -1.16
N ASN A 85 19.16 -16.61 -0.61
CA ASN A 85 19.42 -17.89 -1.26
C ASN A 85 18.17 -18.58 -1.81
N GLU A 86 16.95 -18.04 -1.59
CA GLU A 86 15.67 -18.68 -1.94
C GLU A 86 15.63 -19.22 -3.39
N ASN A 87 16.21 -18.48 -4.34
CA ASN A 87 16.24 -18.84 -5.75
C ASN A 87 17.64 -19.21 -6.27
N CYS A 88 18.63 -19.33 -5.38
CA CYS A 88 19.98 -19.68 -5.74
C CYS A 88 20.28 -21.14 -5.40
N TYR A 89 21.10 -21.80 -6.22
CA TYR A 89 21.46 -23.20 -6.00
C TYR A 89 22.82 -23.53 -6.59
N TRP A 90 23.44 -24.58 -6.06
CA TRP A 90 24.60 -25.19 -6.69
C TRP A 90 24.17 -26.15 -7.80
N SER A 91 24.79 -26.04 -8.97
CA SER A 91 24.55 -26.95 -10.09
C SER A 91 24.84 -28.40 -9.70
N SER A 92 23.93 -29.33 -10.03
CA SER A 92 23.91 -30.69 -9.50
C SER A 92 24.84 -31.67 -10.24
N GLY A 93 25.33 -31.30 -11.42
CA GLY A 93 26.19 -32.15 -12.24
C GLY A 93 27.65 -31.72 -12.24
N VAL A 94 28.56 -32.69 -12.35
CA VAL A 94 29.99 -32.41 -12.55
C VAL A 94 30.21 -31.77 -13.93
N GLY A 95 30.76 -30.55 -13.93
CA GLY A 95 30.94 -29.73 -15.13
C GLY A 95 29.63 -29.14 -15.67
N SER A 96 28.59 -29.03 -14.83
CA SER A 96 27.31 -28.43 -15.23
C SER A 96 27.32 -26.92 -15.07
N SER A 97 26.83 -26.20 -16.08
CA SER A 97 26.65 -24.75 -16.05
C SER A 97 25.30 -24.33 -15.49
N CYS A 98 25.14 -23.05 -15.18
CA CYS A 98 23.84 -22.45 -14.90
C CYS A 98 22.94 -22.46 -16.15
N LYS A 99 21.63 -22.27 -15.94
CA LYS A 99 20.67 -22.13 -17.06
C LYS A 99 20.87 -20.81 -17.80
N GLU A 100 20.28 -20.68 -18.98
CA GLU A 100 20.43 -19.48 -19.83
C GLU A 100 19.95 -18.19 -19.16
N ASP A 101 18.91 -18.28 -18.32
CA ASP A 101 18.32 -17.18 -17.56
C ASP A 101 18.99 -16.94 -16.18
N GLU A 102 20.06 -17.67 -15.89
CA GLU A 102 20.80 -17.63 -14.62
C GLU A 102 22.24 -17.15 -14.82
N GLU A 103 22.85 -16.64 -13.76
CA GLU A 103 24.23 -16.19 -13.71
C GLU A 103 25.01 -16.95 -12.63
N SER A 104 26.23 -17.35 -12.97
CA SER A 104 27.16 -18.03 -12.08
C SER A 104 27.86 -17.01 -11.19
N LEU A 105 27.50 -16.96 -9.92
CA LEU A 105 28.11 -16.06 -8.94
C LEU A 105 29.42 -16.62 -8.36
N ALA A 106 29.55 -17.94 -8.28
CA ALA A 106 30.76 -18.59 -7.79
C ALA A 106 30.99 -19.92 -8.51
N TYR A 107 32.24 -20.36 -8.53
CA TYR A 107 32.66 -21.64 -9.09
C TYR A 107 33.35 -22.46 -8.00
N MET A 108 33.11 -23.76 -7.98
CA MET A 108 33.81 -24.70 -7.11
C MET A 108 34.32 -25.89 -7.92
N TRP A 109 35.54 -26.32 -7.64
CA TRP A 109 36.24 -27.35 -8.40
C TRP A 109 35.50 -28.69 -8.38
N ASP A 110 35.08 -29.18 -7.22
CA ASP A 110 34.31 -30.42 -7.13
C ASP A 110 33.45 -30.45 -5.86
N ARG A 111 32.15 -30.16 -6.01
CA ARG A 111 31.16 -30.30 -4.94
C ARG A 111 30.68 -31.72 -4.73
N THR A 112 30.78 -32.53 -5.77
CA THR A 112 30.13 -33.85 -5.82
C THR A 112 30.99 -34.94 -5.19
N GLY A 113 32.31 -34.74 -5.16
CA GLY A 113 33.29 -35.71 -4.68
C GLY A 113 33.73 -36.75 -5.73
N TRP A 114 33.24 -36.65 -6.97
CA TRP A 114 33.54 -37.58 -8.08
C TRP A 114 34.13 -36.86 -9.30
N GLY A 115 34.55 -35.60 -9.13
CA GLY A 115 35.16 -34.79 -10.18
C GLY A 115 36.52 -35.36 -10.63
N THR A 116 36.76 -35.31 -11.93
CA THR A 116 38.04 -35.69 -12.55
C THR A 116 38.68 -34.46 -13.20
N VAL A 117 39.98 -34.53 -13.50
CA VAL A 117 40.69 -33.46 -14.22
C VAL A 117 40.00 -33.10 -15.55
N PHE A 118 39.32 -34.06 -16.19
CA PHE A 118 38.62 -33.85 -17.47
C PHE A 118 37.15 -33.46 -17.33
N LYS A 119 36.52 -33.69 -16.17
CA LYS A 119 35.14 -33.34 -15.89
C LYS A 119 35.01 -32.99 -14.41
N HIS A 120 34.96 -31.70 -14.13
CA HIS A 120 34.91 -31.11 -12.80
C HIS A 120 34.14 -29.77 -12.89
N GLY A 121 33.82 -29.18 -11.76
CA GLY A 121 33.18 -27.87 -11.69
C GLY A 121 31.71 -27.94 -11.30
N ASN A 122 31.35 -27.12 -10.32
CA ASN A 122 29.99 -26.79 -9.94
C ASN A 122 29.88 -25.27 -9.86
N HIS A 123 28.75 -24.73 -10.30
CA HIS A 123 28.50 -23.30 -10.30
C HIS A 123 27.41 -22.97 -9.27
N PHE A 124 27.58 -21.87 -8.54
CA PHE A 124 26.54 -21.30 -7.71
C PHE A 124 25.70 -20.36 -8.59
N CYS A 125 24.52 -20.83 -8.94
CA CYS A 125 23.64 -20.22 -9.93
C CYS A 125 22.52 -19.45 -9.23
N CYS A 126 22.30 -18.21 -9.68
CA CYS A 126 21.19 -17.37 -9.26
C CYS A 126 20.49 -16.78 -10.49
N PRO A 127 19.19 -16.42 -10.44
CA PRO A 127 18.49 -15.82 -11.56
C PRO A 127 19.15 -14.49 -11.96
N LYS A 128 19.21 -14.19 -13.27
CA LYS A 128 19.69 -12.88 -13.81
C LYS A 128 18.79 -11.69 -13.46
N SER A 129 17.91 -11.83 -12.46
CA SER A 129 17.08 -10.75 -11.97
C SER A 129 17.99 -9.65 -11.43
N GLN A 130 17.97 -8.48 -12.07
CA GLN A 130 18.63 -7.32 -11.49
C GLN A 130 17.76 -6.75 -10.37
N PRO A 131 18.31 -6.54 -9.17
CA PRO A 131 19.72 -6.71 -8.78
C PRO A 131 20.03 -8.15 -8.26
N MET A 132 21.27 -8.62 -8.46
CA MET A 132 21.75 -9.96 -8.02
C MET A 132 21.90 -10.06 -6.49
N PRO A 133 21.65 -11.22 -5.84
CA PRO A 133 21.68 -11.37 -4.38
C PRO A 133 23.07 -11.14 -3.76
N TYR A 134 24.13 -11.50 -4.46
CA TYR A 134 25.50 -11.30 -3.98
C TYR A 134 26.36 -10.57 -5.01
N LYS A 135 27.37 -9.87 -4.50
CA LYS A 135 28.41 -9.19 -5.28
C LYS A 135 29.79 -9.70 -4.83
N ASN A 136 30.78 -9.60 -5.71
CA ASN A 136 32.20 -9.84 -5.40
C ASN A 136 32.48 -11.20 -4.73
N CYS A 137 31.81 -12.25 -5.19
CA CYS A 137 32.04 -13.60 -4.67
C CYS A 137 33.43 -14.12 -5.04
N HIS A 138 34.18 -14.60 -4.06
CA HIS A 138 35.54 -15.13 -4.24
C HIS A 138 35.91 -16.14 -3.14
N TRP A 139 36.87 -17.03 -3.42
CA TRP A 139 37.40 -17.96 -2.44
C TRP A 139 38.58 -17.36 -1.69
N VAL A 140 38.59 -17.55 -0.36
CA VAL A 140 39.68 -17.13 0.52
C VAL A 140 40.30 -18.36 1.19
N GLY A 141 41.64 -18.43 1.20
CA GLY A 141 42.40 -19.57 1.71
C GLY A 141 43.42 -20.06 0.69
N GLU A 142 44.55 -19.36 0.58
CA GLU A 142 45.68 -19.78 -0.26
C GLU A 142 46.58 -20.81 0.44
N GLY A 143 47.36 -21.57 -0.33
CA GLY A 143 48.36 -22.51 0.19
C GLY A 143 47.75 -23.61 1.06
N ASP A 144 48.10 -23.63 2.35
CA ASP A 144 47.57 -24.57 3.34
C ASP A 144 46.26 -24.08 3.99
N CYS A 145 45.68 -22.98 3.49
CA CYS A 145 44.43 -22.36 3.94
C CYS A 145 44.48 -21.87 5.39
N ALA A 146 45.65 -21.42 5.84
CA ALA A 146 45.82 -20.75 7.14
C ALA A 146 44.98 -19.48 7.27
N ASP A 147 44.88 -18.70 6.18
CA ASP A 147 44.14 -17.43 6.10
C ASP A 147 42.87 -17.62 5.26
N ASN A 148 41.85 -18.24 5.85
CA ASN A 148 40.56 -18.55 5.21
C ASN A 148 39.41 -17.66 5.74
N THR A 149 39.71 -16.54 6.38
CA THR A 149 38.71 -15.61 6.88
C THR A 149 38.27 -14.64 5.78
N CYS A 150 36.96 -14.51 5.54
CA CYS A 150 36.43 -13.50 4.62
C CYS A 150 36.76 -12.07 5.07
N ASN A 151 36.60 -11.07 4.19
CA ASN A 151 36.78 -9.67 4.61
C ASN A 151 35.65 -9.23 5.56
N GLU A 152 35.87 -8.11 6.26
CA GLU A 152 34.84 -7.53 7.11
C GLU A 152 33.58 -7.19 6.30
N ASN A 153 32.41 -7.53 6.84
CA ASN A 153 31.08 -7.42 6.22
C ASN A 153 30.77 -8.37 5.07
N GLU A 154 31.66 -9.33 4.78
CA GLU A 154 31.36 -10.41 3.84
C GLU A 154 30.71 -11.59 4.56
N VAL A 155 29.76 -12.22 3.87
CA VAL A 155 29.11 -13.46 4.31
C VAL A 155 29.89 -14.65 3.76
N THR A 156 30.11 -15.66 4.58
CA THR A 156 30.55 -16.97 4.11
C THR A 156 29.35 -17.72 3.55
N LEU A 157 29.36 -18.06 2.25
CA LEU A 157 28.30 -18.85 1.62
C LEU A 157 28.49 -20.35 1.85
N GLU A 158 29.73 -20.81 1.75
CA GLU A 158 30.11 -22.22 1.79
C GLU A 158 31.58 -22.34 2.23
N ALA A 159 31.97 -23.50 2.74
CA ALA A 159 33.36 -23.85 2.96
C ALA A 159 33.69 -25.14 2.23
N ASP A 160 34.88 -25.22 1.62
CA ASP A 160 35.31 -26.41 0.89
C ASP A 160 36.82 -26.59 0.91
N SER A 161 37.26 -27.84 1.00
CA SER A 161 38.68 -28.22 1.11
C SER A 161 39.52 -27.81 -0.10
N ARG A 162 38.91 -27.55 -1.25
CA ARG A 162 39.57 -27.17 -2.51
C ARG A 162 39.12 -25.80 -3.01
N GLY A 163 37.88 -25.42 -2.74
CA GLY A 163 37.24 -24.23 -3.28
C GLY A 163 37.24 -24.27 -4.80
N ASP A 164 37.76 -23.22 -5.43
CA ASP A 164 37.88 -23.08 -6.89
C ASP A 164 39.11 -23.75 -7.53
N SER A 165 40.01 -24.36 -6.75
CA SER A 165 41.28 -24.87 -7.26
C SER A 165 41.41 -26.38 -7.21
N TYR A 166 42.21 -26.96 -8.11
CA TYR A 166 42.55 -28.38 -8.08
C TYR A 166 43.30 -28.80 -6.81
N ILE A 167 44.16 -27.91 -6.29
CA ILE A 167 44.96 -28.15 -5.08
C ILE A 167 44.09 -27.84 -3.86
N GLY A 168 44.01 -28.80 -2.94
CA GLY A 168 43.28 -28.66 -1.69
C GLY A 168 44.13 -28.14 -0.54
N CYS A 169 43.45 -27.68 0.49
CA CYS A 169 44.01 -27.33 1.79
C CYS A 169 44.59 -28.56 2.49
N SER A 170 45.60 -28.33 3.33
CA SER A 170 46.17 -29.37 4.21
C SER A 170 45.59 -29.28 5.62
N TRP A 171 45.85 -30.29 6.46
CA TRP A 171 45.52 -30.27 7.90
C TRP A 171 44.02 -30.09 8.22
N TYR A 172 43.13 -30.65 7.36
CA TYR A 172 41.67 -30.52 7.49
C TYR A 172 41.15 -29.08 7.48
N ARG A 173 41.95 -28.12 6.99
CA ARG A 173 41.50 -26.76 6.74
C ARG A 173 40.67 -26.73 5.46
N GLU A 174 39.85 -25.71 5.31
CA GLU A 174 39.06 -25.50 4.11
C GLU A 174 39.06 -24.02 3.75
N LYS A 175 38.87 -23.71 2.47
CA LYS A 175 38.65 -22.36 1.98
C LYS A 175 37.25 -21.89 2.33
N SER A 176 37.05 -20.58 2.37
CA SER A 176 35.74 -19.96 2.55
C SER A 176 35.32 -19.23 1.27
N LEU A 177 34.10 -19.50 0.81
CA LEU A 177 33.48 -18.73 -0.27
C LEU A 177 32.87 -17.47 0.33
N CYS A 178 33.48 -16.33 0.04
CA CYS A 178 33.16 -15.03 0.60
C CYS A 178 32.43 -14.18 -0.42
N CYS A 179 31.32 -13.58 -0.02
CA CYS A 179 30.52 -12.72 -0.88
C CYS A 179 30.03 -11.48 -0.13
N THR A 180 29.82 -10.38 -0.86
CA THR A 180 29.16 -9.18 -0.32
C THR A 180 27.64 -9.28 -0.54
N PRO A 181 26.79 -9.30 0.51
CA PRO A 181 25.34 -9.29 0.36
C PRO A 181 24.84 -8.01 -0.35
N ASN A 182 23.94 -8.16 -1.31
CA ASN A 182 23.33 -7.05 -2.04
C ASN A 182 21.90 -6.76 -1.59
N LEU A 183 21.73 -5.81 -0.66
CA LEU A 183 20.41 -5.43 -0.15
C LEU A 183 19.44 -4.91 -1.21
N ASP A 184 19.91 -4.51 -2.40
CA ASP A 184 19.05 -4.03 -3.47
C ASP A 184 17.99 -5.07 -3.90
N VAL A 185 18.26 -6.36 -3.73
CA VAL A 185 17.34 -7.46 -4.11
C VAL A 185 16.05 -7.40 -3.30
N LEU A 186 16.16 -6.94 -2.06
CA LEU A 186 15.10 -6.89 -1.08
C LEU A 186 14.35 -5.56 -1.09
N LYS A 187 14.83 -4.60 -1.89
CA LYS A 187 14.21 -3.28 -1.98
C LYS A 187 12.90 -3.32 -2.76
N THR A 188 12.74 -4.27 -3.68
CA THR A 188 11.55 -4.35 -4.53
C THR A 188 10.41 -5.05 -3.81
N LEU A 189 9.24 -4.42 -3.78
CA LEU A 189 8.04 -4.99 -3.20
C LEU A 189 6.94 -5.05 -4.26
N LYS A 190 6.31 -6.21 -4.40
CA LYS A 190 5.12 -6.36 -5.25
C LYS A 190 3.87 -6.00 -4.45
N CYS A 191 3.07 -5.07 -4.95
CA CYS A 191 1.83 -4.55 -4.36
C CYS A 191 0.58 -4.91 -5.18
N ASP A 192 0.48 -6.14 -5.68
CA ASP A 192 -0.80 -6.69 -6.16
C ASP A 192 -1.66 -7.17 -4.98
N VAL A 193 -1.82 -6.30 -3.98
CA VAL A 193 -2.63 -6.58 -2.80
C VAL A 193 -3.85 -5.70 -2.81
N ASP A 194 -5.01 -6.30 -2.57
CA ASP A 194 -6.21 -5.54 -2.25
C ASP A 194 -5.97 -4.86 -0.89
N THR A 195 -5.87 -3.53 -0.91
CA THR A 195 -5.61 -2.77 0.32
C THR A 195 -6.87 -2.54 1.16
N CYS A 196 -7.98 -3.16 0.77
CA CYS A 196 -9.20 -3.27 1.57
C CYS A 196 -9.11 -4.48 2.50
N THR A 197 -8.49 -4.32 3.65
CA THR A 197 -8.45 -5.34 4.70
C THR A 197 -9.77 -5.32 5.48
N ASP A 198 -10.69 -6.23 5.12
CA ASP A 198 -11.91 -6.61 5.86
C ASP A 198 -12.83 -5.48 6.33
N ASN A 199 -12.94 -4.40 5.55
CA ASN A 199 -13.87 -3.33 5.85
C ASN A 199 -15.05 -3.42 4.90
N GLU A 200 -16.26 -3.71 5.39
CA GLU A 200 -17.49 -3.64 4.59
C GLU A 200 -17.65 -2.28 3.89
N ALA A 201 -17.05 -1.22 4.48
CA ALA A 201 -16.98 0.12 3.89
C ALA A 201 -16.18 0.23 2.58
N CYS A 202 -15.31 -0.75 2.29
CA CYS A 202 -14.54 -0.84 1.05
C CYS A 202 -15.33 -1.48 -0.10
N ASP A 203 -16.34 -2.29 0.20
CA ASP A 203 -17.26 -2.87 -0.79
C ASP A 203 -18.42 -1.92 -1.14
N ASP A 204 -18.58 -0.82 -0.39
CA ASP A 204 -19.56 0.21 -0.69
C ASP A 204 -19.06 1.19 -1.75
N GLU A 205 -19.59 1.05 -2.96
CA GLU A 205 -19.35 1.95 -4.11
C GLU A 205 -19.97 3.35 -3.92
N SER A 206 -20.91 3.51 -2.99
CA SER A 206 -21.83 4.66 -2.97
C SER A 206 -21.56 5.69 -1.85
N GLY A 207 -20.33 5.84 -1.37
CA GLY A 207 -20.00 6.84 -0.35
C GLY A 207 -20.40 6.40 1.08
N LEU A 208 -20.45 7.32 2.06
CA LEU A 208 -20.86 7.00 3.44
C LEU A 208 -22.37 7.31 3.62
N PRO A 209 -23.24 6.32 3.92
CA PRO A 209 -24.63 6.59 4.23
C PRO A 209 -24.78 7.21 5.64
N ASP A 210 -25.71 8.16 5.78
CA ASP A 210 -26.17 8.60 7.12
C ASP A 210 -27.27 7.68 7.68
N SER A 211 -27.83 6.80 6.84
CA SER A 211 -28.80 5.77 7.25
C SER A 211 -28.54 4.44 6.53
N SER A 212 -28.38 3.37 7.29
CA SER A 212 -28.54 1.99 6.80
C SER A 212 -30.02 1.60 6.81
N ASP A 213 -30.44 0.71 5.92
CA ASP A 213 -31.75 0.07 6.04
C ASP A 213 -31.81 -0.75 7.34
N VAL A 214 -32.91 -0.62 8.10
CA VAL A 214 -33.14 -1.39 9.32
C VAL A 214 -34.02 -2.59 8.97
N LEU A 215 -33.48 -3.80 9.04
CA LEU A 215 -34.29 -5.02 8.96
C LEU A 215 -34.72 -5.45 10.37
N TYR A 216 -36.03 -5.61 10.56
CA TYR A 216 -36.61 -6.24 11.74
C TYR A 216 -36.61 -7.77 11.57
N LYS A 217 -36.14 -8.51 12.59
CA LYS A 217 -36.32 -9.98 12.62
C LYS A 217 -37.82 -10.29 12.56
N ARG A 218 -38.24 -11.03 11.54
CA ARG A 218 -39.63 -11.46 11.36
C ARG A 218 -39.96 -12.54 12.40
N SER A 219 -41.19 -12.55 12.89
CA SER A 219 -41.72 -13.63 13.72
C SER A 219 -41.61 -14.97 12.99
N TYR A 220 -41.09 -16.00 13.65
CA TYR A 220 -40.93 -17.33 13.06
C TYR A 220 -42.30 -18.02 13.00
N GLN A 221 -42.74 -18.47 11.83
CA GLN A 221 -43.98 -19.22 11.66
C GLN A 221 -43.69 -20.65 11.21
N ASP A 222 -44.46 -21.62 11.70
CA ASP A 222 -44.40 -23.00 11.22
C ASP A 222 -45.07 -23.14 9.83
N GLY A 223 -44.93 -24.32 9.22
CA GLY A 223 -45.55 -24.64 7.93
C GLY A 223 -47.09 -24.67 7.93
N GLN A 224 -47.74 -24.40 9.06
CA GLN A 224 -49.19 -24.23 9.19
C GLN A 224 -49.59 -22.78 9.52
N GLY A 225 -48.65 -21.82 9.46
CA GLY A 225 -48.90 -20.39 9.68
C GLY A 225 -49.04 -19.99 11.15
N ARG A 226 -48.69 -20.86 12.11
CA ARG A 226 -48.70 -20.52 13.54
C ARG A 226 -47.37 -19.88 13.92
N THR A 227 -47.42 -18.75 14.61
CA THR A 227 -46.21 -18.06 15.09
C THR A 227 -45.58 -18.86 16.23
N LEU A 228 -44.41 -19.45 15.97
CA LEU A 228 -43.62 -20.22 16.92
C LEU A 228 -42.84 -19.33 17.89
N TRP A 229 -42.50 -18.12 17.45
CA TRP A 229 -41.71 -17.17 18.25
C TRP A 229 -41.96 -15.73 17.78
N SER A 230 -42.38 -14.83 18.68
CA SER A 230 -42.51 -13.39 18.43
C SER A 230 -41.49 -12.60 19.26
N TYR A 231 -40.76 -11.69 18.61
CA TYR A 231 -39.99 -10.67 19.32
C TYR A 231 -41.04 -9.68 19.90
N GLY A 232 -41.26 -9.69 21.21
CA GLY A 232 -42.25 -8.82 21.87
C GLY A 232 -41.86 -7.34 21.79
N GLU A 233 -42.86 -6.45 21.82
CA GLU A 233 -42.75 -4.98 21.73
C GLU A 233 -41.86 -4.31 22.80
N SER A 234 -41.34 -5.06 23.78
CA SER A 234 -40.49 -4.56 24.87
C SER A 234 -39.03 -5.00 24.80
N GLY A 235 -38.64 -5.83 23.84
CA GLY A 235 -37.23 -6.10 23.54
C GLY A 235 -36.73 -5.07 22.54
N LEU A 236 -35.68 -4.31 22.87
CA LEU A 236 -35.00 -3.41 21.92
C LEU A 236 -34.79 -4.18 20.61
N PRO A 237 -35.41 -3.79 19.48
CA PRO A 237 -35.23 -4.48 18.23
C PRO A 237 -33.74 -4.51 17.93
N GLU A 238 -33.18 -5.70 17.78
CA GLU A 238 -31.79 -5.89 17.40
C GLU A 238 -31.64 -5.29 15.99
N LEU A 239 -31.16 -4.05 15.94
CA LEU A 239 -30.97 -3.27 14.72
C LEU A 239 -29.91 -3.97 13.87
N ILE A 240 -30.35 -4.73 12.86
CA ILE A 240 -29.45 -5.15 11.79
C ILE A 240 -29.37 -3.96 10.82
N LEU A 241 -28.27 -3.21 10.92
CA LEU A 241 -27.86 -2.24 9.91
C LEU A 241 -27.56 -3.05 8.64
N VAL A 242 -28.43 -3.01 7.63
CA VAL A 242 -28.12 -3.61 6.34
C VAL A 242 -27.29 -2.61 5.54
N PRO A 243 -26.05 -2.95 5.16
CA PRO A 243 -25.27 -2.12 4.28
C PRO A 243 -26.06 -1.93 2.98
N PRO A 244 -26.31 -0.69 2.55
CA PRO A 244 -27.12 -0.45 1.37
C PRO A 244 -26.43 -1.05 0.14
N ARG A 245 -27.19 -1.69 -0.76
CA ARG A 245 -26.61 -2.44 -1.90
C ARG A 245 -25.86 -1.50 -2.85
N PRO A 246 -24.74 -1.91 -3.46
CA PRO A 246 -24.07 -1.10 -4.48
C PRO A 246 -25.05 -0.67 -5.58
N GLY A 247 -25.01 0.61 -5.97
CA GLY A 247 -25.92 1.15 -6.99
C GLY A 247 -27.31 1.56 -6.50
N SER A 248 -27.69 1.23 -5.25
CA SER A 248 -28.97 1.68 -4.69
C SER A 248 -28.92 3.15 -4.23
N PRO A 249 -30.05 3.88 -4.31
CA PRO A 249 -30.15 5.25 -3.80
C PRO A 249 -29.67 5.36 -2.34
N ARG A 250 -28.99 6.45 -2.01
CA ARG A 250 -28.50 6.74 -0.66
C ARG A 250 -29.18 7.97 -0.09
N ALA A 251 -29.71 7.85 1.13
CA ALA A 251 -30.19 9.00 1.87
C ALA A 251 -29.03 9.61 2.69
N MET A 252 -28.91 10.93 2.59
CA MET A 252 -27.98 11.74 3.38
C MET A 252 -28.75 12.87 4.06
N PHE A 253 -28.28 13.28 5.23
CA PHE A 253 -28.90 14.34 6.02
C PHE A 253 -27.87 15.44 6.31
N LEU A 254 -28.24 16.66 5.97
CA LEU A 254 -27.55 17.86 6.41
C LEU A 254 -28.22 18.35 7.70
N ASP A 255 -27.58 18.10 8.83
CA ASP A 255 -28.02 18.53 10.15
C ASP A 255 -27.75 20.03 10.37
N ILE A 256 -28.59 20.86 9.74
CA ILE A 256 -28.53 22.33 9.83
C ILE A 256 -28.57 22.81 11.29
N PRO A 257 -29.44 22.25 12.18
CA PRO A 257 -29.45 22.63 13.58
C PRO A 257 -28.09 22.54 14.27
N LYS A 258 -27.43 21.39 14.09
CA LYS A 258 -26.10 21.14 14.66
C LYS A 258 -25.04 22.05 14.05
N LEU A 259 -25.09 22.28 12.74
CA LEU A 259 -24.11 23.11 12.03
C LEU A 259 -24.15 24.58 12.48
N LEU A 260 -25.35 25.10 12.76
CA LEU A 260 -25.56 26.51 13.09
C LEU A 260 -25.78 26.76 14.59
N GLY A 261 -25.82 25.71 15.42
CA GLY A 261 -26.04 25.82 16.86
C GLY A 261 -27.43 26.38 17.21
N THR A 262 -28.46 26.03 16.44
CA THR A 262 -29.83 26.55 16.59
C THR A 262 -30.86 25.47 16.36
N ASN A 263 -32.02 25.55 17.02
CA ASN A 263 -33.13 24.60 16.82
C ASN A 263 -34.23 25.16 15.91
N VAL A 264 -33.98 26.30 15.24
CA VAL A 264 -34.98 26.98 14.39
C VAL A 264 -35.25 26.21 13.08
N TYR A 265 -34.27 25.45 12.60
CA TYR A 265 -34.34 24.78 11.29
C TYR A 265 -34.52 23.26 11.43
N GLY A 266 -34.97 22.62 10.35
CA GLY A 266 -34.95 21.16 10.22
C GLY A 266 -33.66 20.65 9.58
N ALA A 267 -33.46 19.32 9.58
CA ALA A 267 -32.42 18.70 8.76
C ALA A 267 -32.89 18.62 7.29
N LEU A 268 -31.97 18.88 6.35
CA LEU A 268 -32.25 18.68 4.92
C LEU A 268 -31.94 17.23 4.55
N LYS A 269 -32.96 16.51 4.04
CA LYS A 269 -32.78 15.18 3.44
C LYS A 269 -32.40 15.32 1.97
N MET A 270 -31.36 14.60 1.57
CA MET A 270 -30.88 14.43 0.20
C MET A 270 -30.94 12.96 -0.17
N VAL A 271 -31.23 12.65 -1.43
CA VAL A 271 -31.27 11.26 -1.92
C VAL A 271 -30.52 11.13 -3.23
N SER A 272 -29.52 10.25 -3.28
CA SER A 272 -28.76 9.99 -4.51
C SER A 272 -29.58 9.21 -5.53
N ARG A 273 -29.18 9.27 -6.80
CA ARG A 273 -29.83 8.52 -7.88
C ARG A 273 -29.32 7.07 -7.91
N PRO A 274 -30.16 6.10 -8.33
CA PRO A 274 -29.70 4.74 -8.55
C PRO A 274 -28.77 4.70 -9.76
N TYR A 275 -27.85 3.73 -9.78
CA TYR A 275 -26.94 3.47 -10.89
C TYR A 275 -26.60 1.97 -11.00
N LYS A 276 -25.97 1.58 -12.11
CA LYS A 276 -25.51 0.21 -12.32
C LYS A 276 -24.11 0.02 -11.67
N PRO A 277 -23.95 -0.89 -10.69
CA PRO A 277 -22.70 -1.05 -9.96
C PRO A 277 -21.64 -1.86 -10.75
N GLY A 278 -20.39 -1.77 -10.31
CA GLY A 278 -19.25 -2.49 -10.90
C GLY A 278 -19.15 -2.34 -12.42
N LEU A 279 -18.76 -3.42 -13.09
CA LEU A 279 -18.63 -3.45 -14.56
C LEU A 279 -19.97 -3.31 -15.30
N SER A 280 -21.11 -3.51 -14.61
CA SER A 280 -22.43 -3.39 -15.24
C SER A 280 -22.77 -1.94 -15.64
N VAL A 281 -22.02 -0.95 -15.13
CA VAL A 281 -22.06 0.46 -15.55
C VAL A 281 -21.83 0.64 -17.06
N ALA A 282 -21.22 -0.33 -17.74
CA ALA A 282 -21.02 -0.30 -19.19
C ALA A 282 -22.21 -0.86 -20.01
N SER A 283 -23.35 -1.20 -19.39
CA SER A 283 -24.48 -1.88 -20.06
C SER A 283 -25.84 -1.20 -19.85
N GLY A 284 -26.82 -1.43 -20.72
CA GLY A 284 -28.15 -0.82 -20.62
C GLY A 284 -28.23 0.62 -21.15
N ASP A 285 -29.35 1.28 -20.91
CA ASP A 285 -29.75 2.44 -21.72
C ASP A 285 -28.81 3.64 -21.60
N GLY A 286 -28.35 3.97 -20.39
CA GLY A 286 -27.37 5.05 -20.17
C GLY A 286 -25.94 4.71 -20.57
N ALA A 287 -25.63 3.49 -21.03
CA ALA A 287 -24.26 3.09 -21.35
C ALA A 287 -23.64 3.92 -22.48
N SER A 288 -24.47 4.45 -23.39
CA SER A 288 -24.06 5.36 -24.46
C SER A 288 -23.47 6.68 -23.94
N THR A 289 -23.79 7.06 -22.71
CA THR A 289 -23.29 8.29 -22.06
C THR A 289 -21.99 8.09 -21.27
N LEU A 290 -21.56 6.83 -21.08
CA LEU A 290 -20.30 6.50 -20.41
C LEU A 290 -19.13 6.89 -21.34
N PRO A 291 -18.20 7.75 -20.90
CA PRO A 291 -17.21 8.34 -21.79
C PRO A 291 -16.13 7.32 -22.18
N LEU A 292 -15.85 6.36 -21.28
CA LEU A 292 -14.82 5.35 -21.44
C LEU A 292 -15.42 3.96 -21.30
N ARG A 293 -15.20 3.11 -22.32
CA ARG A 293 -15.61 1.71 -22.33
C ARG A 293 -14.51 0.82 -21.75
N GLY A 294 -14.11 1.12 -20.52
CA GLY A 294 -13.03 0.48 -19.80
C GLY A 294 -12.78 1.15 -18.46
N GLY A 295 -11.69 0.78 -17.80
CA GLY A 295 -11.34 1.25 -16.46
C GLY A 295 -9.85 1.47 -16.31
N PHE A 296 -9.43 1.77 -15.09
CA PHE A 296 -8.04 2.04 -14.79
C PHE A 296 -7.47 1.04 -13.80
N ARG A 297 -6.16 0.84 -13.81
CA ARG A 297 -5.43 0.14 -12.73
C ARG A 297 -4.01 0.68 -12.65
N MET A 298 -3.27 0.28 -11.62
CA MET A 298 -1.83 0.53 -11.59
C MET A 298 -1.16 -0.12 -12.83
N LEU A 299 -0.22 0.59 -13.44
CA LEU A 299 0.50 0.09 -14.63
C LEU A 299 1.40 -1.10 -14.28
N LYS A 300 2.00 -1.05 -13.08
CA LYS A 300 2.88 -2.10 -12.56
C LYS A 300 2.47 -2.45 -11.15
N ASP A 301 2.57 -3.73 -10.82
CA ASP A 301 2.32 -4.25 -9.48
C ASP A 301 3.51 -4.06 -8.55
N VAL A 302 4.39 -3.09 -8.82
CA VAL A 302 5.55 -2.75 -7.98
C VAL A 302 5.19 -1.51 -7.17
N CYS A 303 5.29 -1.58 -5.84
CA CYS A 303 4.76 -0.54 -4.95
C CYS A 303 5.31 0.87 -5.25
N GLY A 304 6.56 0.98 -5.71
CA GLY A 304 7.22 2.26 -6.00
C GLY A 304 6.81 2.88 -7.34
N SER A 305 6.04 2.16 -8.16
CA SER A 305 5.51 2.66 -9.42
C SER A 305 4.16 3.31 -9.21
N THR A 306 4.04 4.60 -9.47
CA THR A 306 2.79 5.34 -9.27
C THR A 306 1.93 5.46 -10.53
N ALA A 307 2.45 5.06 -11.69
CA ALA A 307 1.75 5.21 -12.96
C ALA A 307 0.51 4.32 -13.02
N VAL A 308 -0.55 4.85 -13.62
CA VAL A 308 -1.79 4.13 -13.92
C VAL A 308 -1.88 3.88 -15.41
N GLN A 309 -2.76 2.97 -15.81
CA GLN A 309 -3.07 2.68 -17.19
C GLN A 309 -4.56 2.49 -17.39
N TYR A 310 -5.05 2.92 -18.54
CA TYR A 310 -6.37 2.54 -19.03
C TYR A 310 -6.35 1.10 -19.55
N VAL A 311 -7.40 0.36 -19.21
CA VAL A 311 -7.62 -1.04 -19.63
C VAL A 311 -9.01 -1.14 -20.22
N LYS A 312 -9.12 -1.76 -21.40
CA LYS A 312 -10.40 -1.97 -22.06
C LYS A 312 -11.28 -2.89 -21.23
N LEU A 313 -12.60 -2.69 -21.31
CA LEU A 313 -13.57 -3.48 -20.55
C LEU A 313 -13.41 -5.00 -20.74
N SER A 314 -13.05 -5.46 -21.95
CA SER A 314 -12.83 -6.88 -22.26
C SER A 314 -11.66 -7.51 -21.49
N ASP A 315 -10.71 -6.68 -21.08
CA ASP A 315 -9.44 -7.12 -20.49
C ASP A 315 -9.43 -6.91 -18.97
N LEU A 316 -10.52 -6.36 -18.41
CA LEU A 316 -10.72 -6.22 -16.98
C LEU A 316 -11.20 -7.54 -16.36
N PRO A 317 -10.71 -7.93 -15.18
CA PRO A 317 -11.24 -9.07 -14.47
C PRO A 317 -12.69 -8.79 -14.03
N MET A 318 -13.51 -9.84 -13.98
CA MET A 318 -14.95 -9.71 -13.65
C MET A 318 -15.22 -9.23 -12.22
N LYS A 319 -14.22 -9.26 -11.34
CA LYS A 319 -14.31 -8.91 -9.90
C LYS A 319 -13.20 -7.92 -9.54
N GLY A 320 -13.37 -7.22 -8.42
CA GLY A 320 -12.36 -6.31 -7.89
C GLY A 320 -12.41 -4.89 -8.45
N PHE A 321 -13.46 -4.55 -9.20
CA PHE A 321 -13.66 -3.24 -9.82
C PHE A 321 -15.02 -2.68 -9.45
N HIS A 322 -15.04 -1.39 -9.17
CA HIS A 322 -16.23 -0.62 -8.83
C HIS A 322 -16.65 0.29 -9.97
N ALA A 323 -17.95 0.55 -10.05
CA ALA A 323 -18.44 1.73 -10.72
C ALA A 323 -18.05 2.93 -9.86
N GLU A 324 -17.19 3.78 -10.42
CA GLU A 324 -16.65 4.95 -9.74
C GLU A 324 -17.38 6.20 -10.23
N HIS A 325 -17.66 7.13 -9.32
CA HIS A 325 -18.19 8.45 -9.65
C HIS A 325 -17.02 9.43 -9.72
N LEU A 326 -16.77 10.03 -10.87
CA LEU A 326 -15.70 11.01 -11.07
C LEU A 326 -15.80 12.15 -10.05
N GLN A 327 -17.02 12.59 -9.80
CA GLN A 327 -17.39 13.52 -8.74
C GLN A 327 -18.15 12.76 -7.66
N GLU A 328 -17.62 12.72 -6.43
CA GLU A 328 -18.15 11.84 -5.39
C GLU A 328 -19.51 12.29 -4.83
N ILE A 329 -20.40 11.34 -4.54
CA ILE A 329 -21.74 11.60 -3.97
C ILE A 329 -21.66 12.42 -2.67
N GLN A 330 -20.71 12.11 -1.78
CA GLN A 330 -20.54 12.80 -0.49
C GLN A 330 -20.15 14.28 -0.63
N MET A 331 -19.68 14.71 -1.80
CA MET A 331 -19.29 16.11 -2.01
C MET A 331 -20.49 17.06 -1.92
N VAL A 332 -21.69 16.59 -2.27
CA VAL A 332 -22.92 17.41 -2.24
C VAL A 332 -23.25 17.86 -0.81
N LYS A 333 -23.11 16.95 0.17
CA LYS A 333 -23.29 17.29 1.59
C LYS A 333 -22.30 18.37 2.02
N ARG A 334 -21.02 18.24 1.67
CA ARG A 334 -19.97 19.23 2.00
C ARG A 334 -20.19 20.58 1.31
N PHE A 335 -20.67 20.56 0.07
CA PHE A 335 -21.05 21.76 -0.67
C PHE A 335 -22.18 22.51 0.02
N LEU A 336 -23.26 21.82 0.39
CA LEU A 336 -24.37 22.47 1.09
C LEU A 336 -24.01 22.90 2.51
N GLN A 337 -23.12 22.17 3.21
CA GLN A 337 -22.51 22.64 4.46
C GLN A 337 -21.79 23.98 4.25
N THR A 338 -20.97 24.08 3.20
CA THR A 338 -20.27 25.33 2.85
C THR A 338 -21.27 26.45 2.57
N ALA A 339 -22.33 26.15 1.82
CA ALA A 339 -23.34 27.13 1.45
C ALA A 339 -24.06 27.76 2.65
N VAL A 340 -24.33 26.99 3.70
CA VAL A 340 -25.03 27.50 4.90
C VAL A 340 -24.08 28.06 5.96
N THR A 341 -22.86 27.53 6.08
CA THR A 341 -21.92 27.95 7.14
C THR A 341 -20.96 29.06 6.70
N GLY A 342 -20.69 29.19 5.40
CA GLY A 342 -19.71 30.11 4.85
C GLY A 342 -18.25 29.68 5.04
N TYR A 343 -18.00 28.43 5.45
CA TYR A 343 -16.66 27.86 5.56
C TYR A 343 -16.43 26.84 4.46
N LEU A 344 -15.33 27.02 3.73
CA LEU A 344 -14.86 26.12 2.69
C LEU A 344 -14.32 24.82 3.31
N PRO A 345 -14.19 23.73 2.53
CA PRO A 345 -13.60 22.45 2.96
C PRO A 345 -12.31 22.59 3.78
N SER A 346 -11.38 23.46 3.36
CA SER A 346 -10.11 23.75 4.03
C SER A 346 -10.24 24.48 5.38
N GLY A 347 -11.44 24.95 5.74
CA GLY A 347 -11.70 25.83 6.88
C GLY A 347 -11.55 27.32 6.57
N ALA A 348 -11.15 27.69 5.35
CA ALA A 348 -11.11 29.09 4.93
C ALA A 348 -12.53 29.70 4.86
N LYS A 349 -12.63 31.01 5.11
CA LYS A 349 -13.90 31.72 4.93
C LYS A 349 -14.18 31.94 3.44
N MET A 350 -15.40 31.61 3.03
CA MET A 350 -15.92 31.85 1.68
C MET A 350 -16.14 33.35 1.45
N LYS A 351 -15.98 33.80 0.20
CA LYS A 351 -16.24 35.19 -0.21
C LYS A 351 -17.69 35.42 -0.62
N SER A 352 -18.31 34.42 -1.25
CA SER A 352 -19.72 34.43 -1.61
C SER A 352 -20.63 34.58 -0.38
N VAL A 353 -21.82 35.13 -0.61
CA VAL A 353 -22.86 35.25 0.42
C VAL A 353 -23.41 33.86 0.75
N THR A 354 -23.61 33.57 2.04
CA THR A 354 -24.22 32.32 2.50
C THR A 354 -25.69 32.23 2.13
N ILE A 355 -26.20 31.01 2.01
CA ILE A 355 -27.61 30.72 1.75
C ILE A 355 -28.42 30.79 3.06
N ASP A 356 -29.61 31.38 3.00
CA ASP A 356 -30.60 31.28 4.08
C ASP A 356 -31.01 29.79 4.25
N PRO A 357 -30.79 29.19 5.43
CA PRO A 357 -31.09 27.78 5.65
C PRO A 357 -32.55 27.39 5.38
N GLN A 358 -33.51 28.31 5.62
CA GLN A 358 -34.92 28.04 5.33
C GLN A 358 -35.17 27.98 3.82
N LYS A 359 -34.54 28.88 3.05
CA LYS A 359 -34.62 28.85 1.58
C LYS A 359 -34.04 27.57 1.00
N LEU A 360 -32.95 27.06 1.59
CA LEU A 360 -32.39 25.77 1.21
C LEU A 360 -33.36 24.61 1.47
N LEU A 361 -33.97 24.57 2.66
CA LEU A 361 -34.96 23.55 3.02
C LEU A 361 -36.18 23.56 2.09
N ASP A 362 -36.68 24.76 1.79
CA ASP A 362 -37.88 24.95 0.96
C ASP A 362 -37.61 24.69 -0.53
N GLY A 363 -36.37 24.93 -0.99
CA GLY A 363 -36.01 24.89 -2.41
C GLY A 363 -35.39 23.58 -2.89
N TRP A 364 -34.55 22.91 -2.10
CA TRP A 364 -33.68 21.83 -2.59
C TRP A 364 -34.42 20.62 -3.18
N ASN A 365 -35.56 20.26 -2.59
CA ASN A 365 -36.41 19.15 -3.06
C ASN A 365 -37.68 19.64 -3.76
N LYS A 366 -37.78 20.93 -4.06
CA LYS A 366 -38.94 21.50 -4.76
C LYS A 366 -38.89 21.19 -6.24
N LEU A 367 -40.04 20.90 -6.83
CA LEU A 367 -40.16 20.76 -8.28
C LEU A 367 -39.90 22.11 -8.96
N TYR A 368 -39.16 22.09 -10.06
CA TYR A 368 -39.09 23.24 -10.96
C TYR A 368 -40.47 23.53 -11.54
N ASP A 369 -40.83 24.81 -11.61
CA ASP A 369 -42.03 25.33 -12.29
C ASP A 369 -41.81 25.55 -13.80
N VAL A 370 -40.59 25.27 -14.28
CA VAL A 370 -40.18 25.34 -15.68
C VAL A 370 -39.78 23.96 -16.21
N THR A 371 -39.92 23.79 -17.53
CA THR A 371 -39.39 22.61 -18.22
C THR A 371 -37.91 22.78 -18.49
N LEU A 372 -37.09 21.94 -17.86
CA LEU A 372 -35.64 21.92 -18.05
C LEU A 372 -35.20 20.87 -19.09
N PRO A 373 -34.03 21.03 -19.72
CA PRO A 373 -33.47 20.01 -20.61
C PRO A 373 -33.29 18.66 -19.91
N ARG A 374 -33.48 17.58 -20.68
CA ARG A 374 -33.19 16.21 -20.21
C ARG A 374 -31.70 16.06 -19.89
N ILE A 375 -31.43 15.37 -18.78
CA ILE A 375 -30.11 14.87 -18.44
C ILE A 375 -30.01 13.40 -18.88
N GLY A 376 -28.96 13.05 -19.63
CA GLY A 376 -28.67 11.66 -19.99
C GLY A 376 -29.64 11.02 -20.99
N ALA A 377 -29.59 9.68 -21.04
CA ALA A 377 -30.41 8.85 -21.93
C ALA A 377 -31.85 8.68 -21.42
N ILE A 378 -32.72 8.11 -22.26
CA ILE A 378 -34.02 7.59 -21.80
C ILE A 378 -33.76 6.28 -21.08
N VAL A 379 -34.33 6.10 -19.88
CA VAL A 379 -34.19 4.87 -19.10
C VAL A 379 -35.49 4.08 -19.17
N SER A 380 -35.39 2.89 -19.76
CA SER A 380 -36.45 1.88 -19.87
C SER A 380 -36.06 0.57 -19.18
N ASP A 381 -34.76 0.31 -19.03
CA ASP A 381 -34.20 -0.88 -18.36
C ASP A 381 -34.24 -0.83 -16.81
N LYS A 382 -34.88 0.19 -16.22
CA LYS A 382 -35.07 0.36 -14.78
C LYS A 382 -36.47 0.96 -14.49
N PRO A 383 -37.49 0.13 -14.19
CA PRO A 383 -38.90 0.57 -14.12
C PRO A 383 -39.21 1.62 -13.05
N ASP A 384 -38.43 1.65 -11.96
CA ASP A 384 -38.55 2.57 -10.84
C ASP A 384 -37.73 3.86 -11.02
N TRP A 385 -37.05 4.04 -12.16
CA TRP A 385 -36.37 5.29 -12.48
C TRP A 385 -37.38 6.39 -12.82
N THR A 386 -37.20 7.56 -12.22
CA THR A 386 -38.05 8.75 -12.43
C THR A 386 -37.26 9.87 -13.13
N PRO A 387 -37.89 10.75 -13.93
CA PRO A 387 -37.18 11.92 -14.46
C PRO A 387 -36.65 12.84 -13.35
N PRO A 388 -35.50 13.52 -13.52
CA PRO A 388 -34.93 14.39 -12.51
C PRO A 388 -35.60 15.78 -12.53
N LEU A 389 -36.50 16.02 -11.58
CA LEU A 389 -37.40 17.19 -11.56
C LEU A 389 -37.14 18.19 -10.42
N THR A 390 -36.21 17.89 -9.52
CA THR A 390 -35.82 18.74 -8.38
C THR A 390 -34.33 19.09 -8.45
N PRO A 391 -33.86 20.14 -7.75
CA PRO A 391 -32.43 20.41 -7.58
C PRO A 391 -31.65 19.19 -7.11
N ASN A 392 -32.16 18.48 -6.08
CA ASN A 392 -31.61 17.23 -5.59
C ASN A 392 -31.44 16.21 -6.72
N ASP A 393 -32.52 15.89 -7.44
CA ASP A 393 -32.48 14.86 -8.49
C ASP A 393 -31.46 15.20 -9.58
N ARG A 394 -31.46 16.45 -10.05
CA ARG A 394 -30.61 16.87 -11.18
C ARG A 394 -29.13 16.85 -10.81
N VAL A 395 -28.77 17.31 -9.60
CA VAL A 395 -27.39 17.25 -9.10
C VAL A 395 -26.91 15.80 -9.00
N PHE A 396 -27.70 14.91 -8.39
CA PHE A 396 -27.30 13.51 -8.27
C PHE A 396 -27.39 12.74 -9.60
N GLU A 397 -28.22 13.17 -10.56
CA GLU A 397 -28.25 12.56 -11.90
C GLU A 397 -26.94 12.80 -12.66
N ILE A 398 -26.38 14.01 -12.58
CA ILE A 398 -25.11 14.34 -13.25
C ILE A 398 -23.91 13.65 -12.59
N ILE A 399 -23.93 13.47 -11.27
CA ILE A 399 -22.87 12.76 -10.55
C ILE A 399 -22.70 11.34 -11.10
N GLY A 400 -23.81 10.65 -11.37
CA GLY A 400 -23.82 9.34 -12.01
C GLY A 400 -25.11 8.59 -11.72
N SER A 401 -25.73 8.04 -12.77
CA SER A 401 -27.04 7.39 -12.67
C SER A 401 -27.24 6.31 -13.74
N TYR A 402 -28.44 5.70 -13.75
CA TYR A 402 -28.89 4.88 -14.87
C TYR A 402 -28.91 5.62 -16.21
N ALA A 403 -29.21 6.93 -16.25
CA ALA A 403 -29.36 7.72 -17.46
C ALA A 403 -28.08 8.44 -17.89
N TYR A 404 -27.30 8.94 -16.93
CA TYR A 404 -26.12 9.79 -17.17
C TYR A 404 -24.89 9.16 -16.51
N ARG A 405 -23.97 8.69 -17.35
CA ARG A 405 -22.73 8.00 -16.95
C ARG A 405 -21.48 8.75 -17.40
N THR A 406 -21.62 9.97 -17.92
CA THR A 406 -20.47 10.83 -18.21
C THR A 406 -19.69 11.16 -16.94
N GLY A 407 -20.38 11.26 -15.80
CA GLY A 407 -19.77 11.42 -14.47
C GLY A 407 -19.21 10.14 -13.85
N MET A 408 -19.12 9.03 -14.60
CA MET A 408 -18.70 7.73 -14.06
C MET A 408 -17.51 7.12 -14.80
N SER A 409 -16.77 6.27 -14.12
CA SER A 409 -15.76 5.39 -14.69
C SER A 409 -15.69 4.04 -13.98
N ILE A 410 -14.64 3.27 -14.24
CA ILE A 410 -14.38 1.98 -13.60
C ILE A 410 -12.99 2.03 -12.95
N LEU A 411 -12.93 1.76 -11.65
CA LEU A 411 -11.71 1.84 -10.85
C LEU A 411 -11.62 0.65 -9.87
N PRO A 412 -10.42 0.17 -9.49
CA PRO A 412 -10.28 -0.89 -8.51
C PRO A 412 -10.92 -0.45 -7.18
N ARG A 413 -11.53 -1.39 -6.46
CA ARG A 413 -12.32 -1.09 -5.26
C ARG A 413 -11.56 -0.26 -4.23
N ASP A 414 -10.31 -0.62 -4.02
CA ASP A 414 -9.48 0.00 -2.99
C ASP A 414 -8.96 1.39 -3.37
N MET A 415 -8.70 1.61 -4.66
CA MET A 415 -8.46 2.94 -5.21
C MET A 415 -9.73 3.81 -5.09
N ASN A 416 -10.90 3.28 -5.44
CA ASN A 416 -12.17 3.99 -5.29
C ASN A 416 -12.41 4.39 -3.82
N TYR A 417 -12.14 3.49 -2.88
CA TYR A 417 -12.22 3.76 -1.45
C TYR A 417 -11.24 4.86 -0.99
N ILE A 418 -9.99 4.83 -1.47
CA ILE A 418 -9.01 5.89 -1.16
C ILE A 418 -9.49 7.24 -1.69
N LYS A 419 -10.00 7.29 -2.92
CA LYS A 419 -10.56 8.52 -3.51
C LYS A 419 -11.73 9.05 -2.69
N LYS A 420 -12.66 8.18 -2.30
CA LYS A 420 -13.78 8.51 -1.40
C LYS A 420 -13.30 9.20 -0.12
N ASN A 421 -12.29 8.64 0.54
CA ASN A 421 -11.72 9.23 1.78
C ASN A 421 -11.07 10.58 1.53
N LEU A 422 -10.25 10.71 0.48
CA LEU A 422 -9.58 11.96 0.14
C LEU A 422 -10.57 13.09 -0.15
N VAL A 423 -11.64 12.81 -0.91
CA VAL A 423 -12.72 13.79 -1.18
C VAL A 423 -13.55 14.09 0.08
N GLY A 424 -13.59 13.16 1.03
CA GLY A 424 -14.19 13.37 2.35
C GLY A 424 -13.32 14.17 3.34
N GLY A 425 -12.09 14.56 2.95
CA GLY A 425 -11.13 15.20 3.86
C GLY A 425 -10.51 14.23 4.88
N ALA A 426 -10.61 12.92 4.64
CA ALA A 426 -10.11 11.86 5.53
C ALA A 426 -8.85 11.19 4.98
N GLN A 427 -8.02 10.67 5.88
CA GLN A 427 -6.82 9.94 5.50
C GLN A 427 -7.16 8.61 4.78
N PRO A 428 -6.39 8.21 3.75
CA PRO A 428 -6.55 6.93 3.06
C PRO A 428 -6.50 5.68 3.95
N MET A 429 -5.85 5.77 5.11
CA MET A 429 -5.73 4.72 6.10
C MET A 429 -5.78 5.33 7.51
N ALA A 430 -6.54 4.72 8.41
CA ALA A 430 -6.58 5.14 9.81
C ALA A 430 -5.21 4.96 10.49
N ILE A 431 -4.83 5.92 11.33
CA ILE A 431 -3.53 5.90 12.02
C ILE A 431 -3.34 4.67 12.92
N SER A 432 -4.42 4.14 13.50
CA SER A 432 -4.41 2.91 14.30
C SER A 432 -4.07 1.68 13.45
N THR A 433 -4.70 1.55 12.27
CA THR A 433 -4.40 0.50 11.29
C THR A 433 -2.97 0.61 10.79
N PHE A 434 -2.53 1.82 10.45
CA PHE A 434 -1.16 2.09 10.02
C PHE A 434 -0.14 1.68 11.10
N ASN A 435 -0.34 2.09 12.35
CA ASN A 435 0.55 1.74 13.45
C ASN A 435 0.57 0.24 13.75
N THR A 436 -0.56 -0.46 13.59
CA THR A 436 -0.63 -1.92 13.69
C THR A 436 0.17 -2.59 12.58
N ALA A 437 -0.05 -2.21 11.32
CA ALA A 437 0.74 -2.73 10.21
C ALA A 437 2.25 -2.49 10.42
N LEU A 438 2.66 -1.30 10.89
CA LEU A 438 4.06 -1.06 11.22
C LEU A 438 4.59 -1.93 12.38
N ARG A 439 3.76 -2.39 13.31
CA ARG A 439 4.17 -3.35 14.35
C ARG A 439 4.38 -4.74 13.76
N ASP A 440 3.56 -5.14 12.81
CA ASP A 440 3.67 -6.46 12.17
C ASP A 440 4.84 -6.49 11.19
N VAL A 441 5.08 -5.40 10.45
CA VAL A 441 6.32 -5.21 9.68
C VAL A 441 7.54 -5.36 10.58
N ALA A 442 7.53 -4.81 11.80
CA ALA A 442 8.66 -4.97 12.73
C ALA A 442 8.93 -6.43 13.16
N LYS A 443 7.93 -7.32 13.04
CA LYS A 443 8.06 -8.77 13.25
C LYS A 443 8.47 -9.54 12.00
N GLY A 444 8.60 -8.88 10.85
CA GLY A 444 8.97 -9.48 9.56
C GLY A 444 7.79 -9.75 8.62
N ASP A 445 6.59 -9.25 8.93
CA ASP A 445 5.40 -9.47 8.09
C ASP A 445 5.46 -8.69 6.77
N MET A 446 5.60 -9.42 5.67
CA MET A 446 5.68 -8.86 4.33
C MET A 446 4.33 -8.37 3.80
N GLU A 447 3.21 -8.98 4.18
CA GLU A 447 1.87 -8.54 3.76
C GLU A 447 1.52 -7.21 4.41
N ALA A 448 1.91 -7.02 5.68
CA ALA A 448 1.79 -5.71 6.34
C ALA A 448 2.63 -4.62 5.63
N ALA A 449 3.82 -4.96 5.12
CA ALA A 449 4.63 -4.03 4.34
C ALA A 449 3.96 -3.68 3.00
N LYS A 450 3.41 -4.68 2.30
CA LYS A 450 2.66 -4.48 1.04
C LYS A 450 1.41 -3.64 1.25
N LEU A 451 0.68 -3.86 2.34
CA LEU A 451 -0.50 -3.06 2.69
C LEU A 451 -0.15 -1.57 2.82
N VAL A 452 0.90 -1.26 3.60
CA VAL A 452 1.33 0.13 3.82
C VAL A 452 1.85 0.76 2.53
N ALA A 453 2.78 0.10 1.85
CA ALA A 453 3.37 0.61 0.60
C ALA A 453 2.31 0.75 -0.50
N GLY A 454 1.38 -0.20 -0.59
CA GLY A 454 0.27 -0.21 -1.54
C GLY A 454 -0.71 0.94 -1.29
N LYS A 455 -1.05 1.26 -0.03
CA LYS A 455 -1.87 2.45 0.27
C LYS A 455 -1.18 3.74 -0.16
N LEU A 456 0.12 3.88 0.09
CA LEU A 456 0.89 5.05 -0.35
C LEU A 456 0.93 5.16 -1.88
N GLN A 457 1.23 4.05 -2.55
CA GLN A 457 1.25 3.94 -4.01
C GLN A 457 -0.09 4.37 -4.62
N LYS A 458 -1.18 3.75 -4.15
CA LYS A 458 -2.53 3.96 -4.68
C LYS A 458 -3.04 5.37 -4.38
N THR A 459 -2.65 5.98 -3.26
CA THR A 459 -2.93 7.39 -2.97
C THR A 459 -2.36 8.31 -4.05
N ILE A 460 -1.08 8.14 -4.42
CA ILE A 460 -0.49 8.91 -5.54
C ILE A 460 -1.12 8.50 -6.87
N GLY A 461 -1.44 7.21 -7.03
CA GLY A 461 -2.15 6.65 -8.17
C GLY A 461 -3.49 7.34 -8.46
N ILE A 462 -4.24 7.75 -7.43
CA ILE A 462 -5.50 8.52 -7.61
C ILE A 462 -5.25 9.84 -8.33
N PHE A 463 -4.20 10.59 -7.97
CA PHE A 463 -3.91 11.86 -8.65
C PHE A 463 -3.41 11.62 -10.07
N ASN A 464 -2.61 10.58 -10.32
CA ASN A 464 -2.23 10.20 -11.69
C ASN A 464 -3.45 9.80 -12.53
N TYR A 465 -4.42 9.11 -11.92
CA TYR A 465 -5.69 8.75 -12.55
C TYR A 465 -6.54 9.99 -12.88
N LEU A 466 -6.72 10.91 -11.93
CA LEU A 466 -7.50 12.14 -12.15
C LEU A 466 -6.88 13.08 -13.20
N ASN A 467 -5.55 13.02 -13.38
CA ASN A 467 -4.83 13.78 -14.39
C ASN A 467 -4.56 12.97 -15.68
N ASP A 468 -5.03 11.73 -15.79
CA ASP A 468 -4.80 10.90 -16.98
C ASP A 468 -5.54 11.48 -18.18
N GLY A 469 -4.84 11.64 -19.31
CA GLY A 469 -5.39 12.28 -20.51
C GLY A 469 -6.61 11.55 -21.09
N VAL A 470 -6.73 10.23 -20.89
CA VAL A 470 -7.90 9.45 -21.33
C VAL A 470 -9.11 9.76 -20.44
N LEU A 471 -8.92 9.90 -19.13
CA LEU A 471 -9.99 10.24 -18.20
C LEU A 471 -10.43 11.71 -18.32
N ARG A 472 -9.47 12.60 -18.52
CA ARG A 472 -9.65 14.05 -18.32
C ARG A 472 -10.80 14.63 -19.13
N GLY A 473 -10.98 14.20 -20.37
CA GLY A 473 -12.11 14.65 -21.21
C GLY A 473 -13.48 14.35 -20.60
N GLY A 474 -13.64 13.18 -19.96
CA GLY A 474 -14.87 12.79 -19.26
C GLY A 474 -15.05 13.56 -17.96
N LEU A 475 -14.00 13.63 -17.13
CA LEU A 475 -14.02 14.36 -15.85
C LEU A 475 -14.34 15.85 -16.06
N ASP A 476 -13.68 16.52 -16.99
CA ASP A 476 -13.93 17.94 -17.30
C ASP A 476 -15.35 18.18 -17.77
N LYS A 477 -15.89 17.26 -18.56
CA LYS A 477 -17.29 17.36 -19.01
C LYS A 477 -18.26 17.19 -17.85
N ALA A 478 -18.04 16.19 -16.99
CA ALA A 478 -18.86 15.98 -15.80
C ALA A 478 -18.85 17.21 -14.88
N ARG A 479 -17.67 17.77 -14.60
CA ARG A 479 -17.51 19.00 -13.79
C ARG A 479 -18.27 20.20 -14.38
N ARG A 480 -18.15 20.43 -15.69
CA ARG A 480 -18.88 21.50 -16.39
C ARG A 480 -20.39 21.28 -16.34
N ASP A 481 -20.85 20.06 -16.58
CA ASP A 481 -22.28 19.74 -16.56
C ASP A 481 -22.85 19.90 -15.15
N LEU A 482 -22.11 19.51 -14.10
CA LEU A 482 -22.55 19.69 -12.71
C LEU A 482 -22.62 21.18 -12.33
N ALA A 483 -21.59 21.96 -12.68
CA ALA A 483 -21.60 23.41 -12.46
C ALA A 483 -22.77 24.09 -13.18
N LYS A 484 -23.12 23.61 -14.39
CA LYS A 484 -24.27 24.10 -15.15
C LYS A 484 -25.59 23.80 -14.44
N GLU A 485 -25.77 22.59 -13.93
CA GLU A 485 -26.99 22.25 -13.17
C GLU A 485 -27.09 23.06 -11.88
N ILE A 486 -25.97 23.33 -11.20
CA ILE A 486 -25.97 24.21 -10.01
C ILE A 486 -26.34 25.64 -10.39
N ALA A 487 -25.89 26.14 -11.54
CA ALA A 487 -26.31 27.46 -12.04
C ALA A 487 -27.81 27.52 -12.37
N ILE A 488 -28.38 26.43 -12.89
CA ILE A 488 -29.83 26.31 -13.13
C ILE A 488 -30.60 26.40 -11.80
N ILE A 489 -30.11 25.78 -10.72
CA ILE A 489 -30.73 25.93 -9.39
C ILE A 489 -30.78 27.41 -9.01
N GLY A 490 -29.66 28.12 -9.10
CA GLY A 490 -29.61 29.54 -8.76
C GLY A 490 -30.47 30.43 -9.65
N GLN A 491 -30.79 30.00 -10.88
CA GLN A 491 -31.66 30.74 -11.79
C GLN A 491 -33.16 30.57 -11.46
N PHE A 492 -33.58 29.37 -11.05
CA PHE A 492 -35.00 29.02 -10.97
C PHE A 492 -35.51 28.70 -9.55
N MET A 493 -34.63 28.67 -8.54
CA MET A 493 -35.01 28.44 -7.15
C MET A 493 -34.79 29.72 -6.31
N PRO A 494 -35.85 30.46 -5.96
CA PRO A 494 -35.74 31.69 -5.19
C PRO A 494 -35.02 31.50 -3.85
N GLY A 495 -34.01 32.32 -3.59
CA GLY A 495 -33.15 32.26 -2.40
C GLY A 495 -31.94 31.33 -2.54
N LEU A 496 -31.77 30.63 -3.67
CA LEU A 496 -30.62 29.78 -3.98
C LEU A 496 -29.69 30.36 -5.05
N GLU A 497 -29.88 31.62 -5.43
CA GLU A 497 -29.10 32.34 -6.45
C GLU A 497 -27.58 32.29 -6.19
N PRO A 498 -27.09 32.41 -4.94
CA PRO A 498 -25.65 32.36 -4.66
C PRO A 498 -24.97 31.01 -4.93
N LEU A 499 -25.71 29.90 -5.07
CA LEU A 499 -25.13 28.55 -5.17
C LEU A 499 -24.10 28.39 -6.29
N SER A 500 -24.29 29.07 -7.42
CA SER A 500 -23.33 29.04 -8.53
C SER A 500 -21.97 29.63 -8.16
N SER A 501 -21.96 30.76 -7.45
CA SER A 501 -20.73 31.41 -6.99
C SER A 501 -20.06 30.60 -5.88
N ILE A 502 -20.88 30.06 -4.95
CA ILE A 502 -20.42 29.16 -3.88
C ILE A 502 -19.76 27.93 -4.47
N TRP A 503 -20.34 27.30 -5.50
CA TRP A 503 -19.79 26.10 -6.12
C TRP A 503 -18.40 26.34 -6.71
N LYS A 504 -18.18 27.50 -7.35
CA LYS A 504 -16.88 27.83 -7.93
C LYS A 504 -15.78 27.93 -6.87
N GLU A 505 -16.08 28.54 -5.73
CA GLU A 505 -15.15 28.59 -4.59
C GLU A 505 -14.97 27.21 -3.95
N PHE A 506 -16.07 26.52 -3.71
CA PHE A 506 -16.10 25.19 -3.09
C PHE A 506 -15.32 24.15 -3.88
N GLU A 507 -15.58 23.99 -5.18
CA GLU A 507 -14.94 22.95 -5.98
C GLU A 507 -13.42 23.16 -6.06
N THR A 508 -13.00 24.42 -6.22
CA THR A 508 -11.57 24.77 -6.23
C THR A 508 -10.90 24.42 -4.90
N ASP A 509 -11.52 24.79 -3.79
CA ASP A 509 -10.99 24.53 -2.45
C ASP A 509 -11.03 23.04 -2.08
N LEU A 510 -12.07 22.31 -2.49
CA LEU A 510 -12.20 20.86 -2.29
C LEU A 510 -11.03 20.10 -2.89
N TYR A 511 -10.67 20.39 -4.15
CA TYR A 511 -9.53 19.71 -4.79
C TYR A 511 -8.20 20.14 -4.17
N ALA A 512 -8.06 21.39 -3.72
CA ALA A 512 -6.88 21.84 -3.00
C ALA A 512 -6.72 21.13 -1.64
N GLU A 513 -7.81 20.97 -0.90
CA GLU A 513 -7.85 20.19 0.35
C GLU A 513 -7.52 18.72 0.08
N MET A 514 -8.10 18.12 -0.97
CA MET A 514 -7.82 16.74 -1.37
C MET A 514 -6.31 16.52 -1.61
N VAL A 515 -5.67 17.44 -2.33
CA VAL A 515 -4.21 17.46 -2.57
C VAL A 515 -3.43 17.61 -1.25
N ALA A 516 -3.86 18.50 -0.36
CA ALA A 516 -3.22 18.73 0.93
C ALA A 516 -3.28 17.48 1.82
N VAL A 517 -4.46 16.85 1.94
CA VAL A 517 -4.66 15.62 2.72
C VAL A 517 -3.84 14.46 2.16
N GLY A 518 -3.85 14.27 0.83
CA GLY A 518 -3.04 13.22 0.18
C GLY A 518 -1.54 13.43 0.38
N THR A 519 -1.07 14.67 0.24
CA THR A 519 0.34 15.05 0.45
C THR A 519 0.77 14.81 1.89
N ALA A 520 -0.02 15.30 2.85
CA ALA A 520 0.24 15.11 4.27
C ALA A 520 0.28 13.62 4.64
N PHE A 521 -0.69 12.82 4.17
CA PHE A 521 -0.71 11.39 4.42
C PHE A 521 0.58 10.69 3.95
N VAL A 522 1.04 10.97 2.72
CA VAL A 522 2.26 10.33 2.19
C VAL A 522 3.49 10.80 2.97
N LEU A 523 3.66 12.11 3.18
CA LEU A 523 4.83 12.63 3.88
C LEU A 523 4.90 12.16 5.34
N ASP A 524 3.79 12.21 6.07
CA ASP A 524 3.72 11.76 7.46
C ASP A 524 3.97 10.26 7.58
N SER A 525 3.39 9.47 6.67
CA SER A 525 3.59 8.02 6.64
C SER A 525 5.05 7.66 6.38
N VAL A 526 5.68 8.30 5.39
CA VAL A 526 7.11 8.10 5.10
C VAL A 526 7.97 8.54 6.27
N GLY A 527 7.64 9.68 6.90
CA GLY A 527 8.31 10.17 8.11
C GLY A 527 8.23 9.16 9.26
N ARG A 528 7.07 8.56 9.49
CA ARG A 528 6.85 7.51 10.51
C ARG A 528 7.58 6.20 10.19
N ILE A 529 7.56 5.78 8.93
CA ILE A 529 8.31 4.58 8.46
C ILE A 529 9.80 4.78 8.70
N ASN A 530 10.35 5.92 8.25
CA ASN A 530 11.76 6.22 8.43
C ASN A 530 12.12 6.38 9.92
N SER A 531 11.33 7.11 10.71
CA SER A 531 11.58 7.23 12.16
C SER A 531 11.57 5.86 12.87
N LYS A 532 10.70 4.94 12.45
CA LYS A 532 10.59 3.62 13.07
C LYS A 532 11.70 2.67 12.66
N PHE A 533 12.17 2.73 11.41
CA PHE A 533 13.04 1.72 10.83
C PHE A 533 14.39 2.24 10.30
N TYR A 534 14.54 3.52 9.93
CA TYR A 534 15.76 4.08 9.34
C TYR A 534 16.92 4.19 10.35
N ASP A 535 16.65 4.63 11.58
CA ASP A 535 17.65 4.66 12.67
C ASP A 535 17.90 3.27 13.28
N LYS A 536 17.17 2.26 12.80
CA LYS A 536 17.19 0.88 13.24
C LYS A 536 17.62 -0.04 12.11
N ASN A 537 18.88 0.15 11.68
CA ASN A 537 19.62 -0.62 10.66
C ASN A 537 18.93 -1.95 10.29
N THR A 538 18.25 -2.06 9.15
CA THR A 538 17.15 -3.03 8.93
C THR A 538 17.54 -4.43 8.44
N MET A 539 18.82 -4.83 8.51
CA MET A 539 19.34 -6.02 7.81
C MET A 539 18.89 -7.40 8.36
N SER A 540 18.00 -7.51 9.36
CA SER A 540 17.31 -8.78 9.70
C SER A 540 15.83 -8.79 9.35
N ASN A 541 15.31 -7.73 8.73
CA ASN A 541 13.89 -7.60 8.50
C ASN A 541 13.63 -7.25 7.02
N PRO A 542 13.45 -8.26 6.15
CA PRO A 542 13.18 -8.04 4.72
C PRO A 542 11.99 -7.09 4.51
N ALA A 543 10.93 -7.26 5.29
CA ALA A 543 9.72 -6.43 5.19
C ALA A 543 10.02 -4.95 5.48
N ALA A 544 10.84 -4.65 6.49
CA ALA A 544 11.24 -3.29 6.83
C ALA A 544 12.18 -2.68 5.77
N VAL A 545 13.15 -3.46 5.25
CA VAL A 545 14.04 -3.01 4.16
C VAL A 545 13.22 -2.64 2.92
N ALA A 546 12.32 -3.54 2.51
CA ALA A 546 11.43 -3.31 1.37
C ALA A 546 10.57 -2.07 1.58
N LEU A 547 9.92 -1.95 2.75
CA LEU A 547 9.03 -0.84 3.05
C LEU A 547 9.75 0.52 3.04
N ILE A 548 10.93 0.63 3.66
CA ILE A 548 11.73 1.87 3.64
C ILE A 548 12.06 2.27 2.19
N ALA A 549 12.53 1.31 1.39
CA ALA A 549 12.94 1.58 0.03
C ALA A 549 11.77 2.09 -0.81
N GLN A 550 10.62 1.39 -0.75
CA GLN A 550 9.41 1.78 -1.48
C GLN A 550 8.85 3.12 -0.98
N ALA A 551 8.78 3.34 0.33
CA ALA A 551 8.31 4.60 0.92
C ALA A 551 9.15 5.80 0.45
N ASN A 552 10.48 5.66 0.42
CA ASN A 552 11.36 6.73 -0.04
C ASN A 552 11.32 6.93 -1.56
N LEU A 553 11.07 5.89 -2.35
CA LEU A 553 10.76 6.05 -3.78
C LEU A 553 9.46 6.82 -4.00
N LEU A 554 8.40 6.47 -3.26
CA LEU A 554 7.10 7.13 -3.35
C LEU A 554 7.17 8.59 -2.89
N LYS A 555 7.99 8.92 -1.89
CA LYS A 555 8.26 10.31 -1.48
C LYS A 555 8.83 11.16 -2.62
N LYS A 556 9.62 10.58 -3.53
CA LYS A 556 10.15 11.31 -4.70
C LYS A 556 9.08 11.62 -5.74
N ALA A 557 7.93 10.96 -5.68
CA ALA A 557 6.79 11.18 -6.57
C ALA A 557 5.69 12.05 -5.94
N ILE A 558 6.01 12.77 -4.85
CA ILE A 558 5.05 13.61 -4.13
C ILE A 558 4.51 14.75 -4.98
N ASP A 559 5.31 15.25 -5.91
CA ASP A 559 4.95 16.29 -6.89
C ASP A 559 3.82 15.87 -7.84
N LYS A 560 3.58 14.56 -7.96
CA LYS A 560 2.45 14.00 -8.71
C LYS A 560 1.13 14.08 -7.95
N ILE A 561 1.16 14.35 -6.63
CA ILE A 561 -0.03 14.65 -5.86
C ILE A 561 -0.42 16.10 -6.15
N ARG A 562 -1.16 16.26 -7.25
CA ARG A 562 -1.73 17.53 -7.68
C ARG A 562 -3.00 17.27 -8.44
N PHE A 563 -3.86 18.28 -8.52
CA PHE A 563 -5.02 18.27 -9.37
C PHE A 563 -4.90 19.43 -10.33
N ASP A 564 -4.74 19.12 -11.62
CA ASP A 564 -4.62 20.14 -12.66
C ASP A 564 -6.06 20.59 -13.01
N PRO A 565 -6.46 21.85 -12.72
CA PRO A 565 -7.86 22.29 -12.80
C PRO A 565 -8.48 22.24 -14.18
#